data_AF-A0A5Q0GPF6-F1
#
_entry.id   AF-A0A5Q0GPF6-F1
#
_cell.length_a   1.000
_cell.length_b   1.000
_cell.length_c   1.000
_cell.angle_alpha   90.00
_cell.angle_beta   90.00
_cell.angle_gamma   90.00
#
_symmetry.space_group_name_H-M   'P 1'
#
loop_
_entity.id
_entity.type
_entity.pdbx_description
1 polymer ?
#
loop_
_entity_poly.entity_id
_entity_poly.type
_entity_poly.pdbx_seq_one_letter_code
_entity_poly.pdbx_strand_id
1 'polypeptide(L)'
;MMQARAKAEIQSNVTAFESSDYSTALNQQSSLLQPSAIADLSQATASNSADAQATQMIEQRNKATVQQSFDQWRNGTGSAFDLLAPDVTWTITGTGATAGTYRSRQALLDQVVSPTSARLSTPIVPTVRGIWADGDMVIVLWDGEATARDGRSYRNTYTWYFRMKDDQVIEAIAFLDMSKFTELWTRVSPS
;
A
#
# COMPACT_ATOMS: atom_id res chain seq x y z
N MET A 1 35.17 2.49 23.27
CA MET A 1 36.21 3.42 22.75
C MET A 1 36.17 3.68 21.24
N MET A 2 35.38 2.97 20.41
CA MET A 2 35.27 3.29 18.98
C MET A 2 34.22 4.35 18.60
N GLN A 3 33.20 4.60 19.43
CA GLN A 3 32.15 5.61 19.11
C GLN A 3 32.54 7.07 19.45
N ALA A 4 33.61 7.30 20.21
CA ALA A 4 34.07 8.65 20.54
C ALA A 4 35.00 9.25 19.46
N ARG A 5 35.65 8.42 18.62
CA ARG A 5 36.53 8.89 17.54
C ARG A 5 35.75 9.39 16.32
N ALA A 6 34.65 8.74 15.96
CA ALA A 6 33.83 9.15 14.81
C ALA A 6 33.13 10.52 15.00
N LYS A 7 32.81 10.90 16.24
CA LYS A 7 32.14 12.18 16.52
C LYS A 7 33.10 13.39 16.52
N ALA A 8 34.38 13.18 16.80
CA ALA A 8 35.39 14.24 16.76
C ALA A 8 35.85 14.56 15.33
N GLU A 9 35.87 13.56 14.44
CA GLU A 9 36.27 13.72 13.03
C GLU A 9 35.23 14.53 12.22
N ILE A 10 33.94 14.33 12.52
CA ILE A 10 32.84 15.09 11.89
C ILE A 10 32.83 16.55 12.36
N GLN A 11 33.09 16.84 13.64
CA GLN A 11 33.12 18.21 14.13
C GLN A 11 34.30 19.00 13.55
N SER A 12 35.46 18.37 13.35
CA SER A 12 36.64 19.03 12.75
C SER A 12 36.46 19.38 11.27
N ASN A 13 35.69 18.57 10.53
CA ASN A 13 35.37 18.82 9.12
C ASN A 13 34.27 19.87 8.92
N VAL A 14 33.46 20.16 9.95
CA VAL A 14 32.45 21.22 9.89
C VAL A 14 33.06 22.59 10.23
N THR A 15 34.11 22.65 11.07
CA THR A 15 34.74 23.93 11.44
C THR A 15 35.84 24.40 10.47
N ALA A 16 36.31 23.54 9.56
CA ALA A 16 37.29 23.90 8.53
C ALA A 16 36.66 24.44 7.23
N PHE A 17 35.33 24.43 7.11
CA PHE A 17 34.60 24.89 5.92
C PHE A 17 33.98 26.29 6.06
N GLU A 18 34.15 26.94 7.22
CA GLU A 18 33.50 28.22 7.54
C GLU A 18 34.41 29.47 7.45
N SER A 19 35.62 29.39 6.89
CA SER A 19 36.43 30.60 6.72
C SER A 19 37.22 30.65 5.41
N SER A 20 36.83 31.63 4.59
CA SER A 20 37.43 32.17 3.36
C SER A 20 36.95 31.58 2.03
N ASP A 21 36.48 32.50 1.16
CA ASP A 21 36.45 32.41 -0.30
C ASP A 21 35.23 31.89 -1.07
N TYR A 22 34.06 31.69 -0.45
CA TYR A 22 32.83 31.40 -1.22
C TYR A 22 31.96 32.62 -1.59
N SER A 23 32.11 33.75 -0.90
CA SER A 23 31.27 34.93 -1.17
C SER A 23 31.61 35.64 -2.48
N THR A 24 32.83 35.49 -3.01
CA THR A 24 33.29 36.23 -4.19
C THR A 24 33.07 35.46 -5.49
N ALA A 25 32.99 34.13 -5.45
CA ALA A 25 32.74 33.29 -6.63
C ALA A 25 31.27 33.29 -7.07
N LEU A 26 30.32 33.35 -6.11
CA LEU A 26 28.89 33.36 -6.41
C LEU A 26 28.41 34.67 -7.04
N ASN A 27 29.02 35.82 -6.71
CA ASN A 27 28.65 37.10 -7.29
C ASN A 27 29.22 37.37 -8.69
N GLN A 28 30.21 36.59 -9.16
CA GLN A 28 30.73 36.71 -10.53
C GLN A 28 30.07 35.74 -11.52
N GLN A 29 29.47 34.64 -11.05
CA GLN A 29 28.67 33.76 -11.92
C GLN A 29 27.25 34.27 -12.21
N SER A 30 26.75 35.26 -11.45
CA SER A 30 25.49 35.95 -11.75
C SER A 30 25.50 36.75 -13.06
N SER A 31 26.66 36.94 -13.70
CA SER A 31 26.79 37.73 -14.93
C SER A 31 26.64 36.94 -16.24
N LEU A 32 26.38 35.62 -16.21
CA LEU A 32 26.33 34.80 -17.43
C LEU A 32 25.03 33.98 -17.62
N LEU A 33 24.05 34.08 -16.74
CA LEU A 33 22.74 33.48 -16.99
C LEU A 33 21.80 34.54 -17.57
N GLN A 34 21.46 34.36 -18.85
CA GLN A 34 20.37 35.09 -19.50
C GLN A 34 19.11 34.98 -18.62
N PRO A 35 18.27 36.03 -18.50
CA PRO A 35 17.05 36.02 -17.67
C PRO A 35 16.12 34.82 -17.94
N SER A 36 16.17 34.28 -19.16
CA SER A 36 15.46 33.06 -19.58
C SER A 36 15.90 31.80 -18.85
N ALA A 37 17.19 31.63 -18.51
CA ALA A 37 17.67 30.42 -17.83
C ALA A 37 17.22 30.34 -16.36
N ILE A 38 17.03 31.48 -15.68
CA ILE A 38 16.49 31.54 -14.32
C ILE A 38 14.97 31.30 -14.33
N ALA A 39 14.27 31.82 -15.34
CA ALA A 39 12.85 31.54 -15.56
C ALA A 39 12.59 30.05 -15.85
N ASP A 40 13.41 29.40 -16.68
CA ASP A 40 13.29 27.97 -16.98
C ASP A 40 13.53 27.08 -15.75
N LEU A 41 14.53 27.38 -14.93
CA LEU A 41 14.81 26.61 -13.70
C LEU A 41 13.69 26.77 -12.66
N SER A 42 13.17 27.99 -12.49
CA SER A 42 12.05 28.25 -11.57
C SER A 42 10.75 27.58 -12.03
N GLN A 43 10.44 27.61 -13.32
CA GLN A 43 9.28 26.90 -13.88
C GLN A 43 9.43 25.38 -13.74
N ALA A 44 10.59 24.82 -14.07
CA ALA A 44 10.84 23.38 -13.95
C ALA A 44 10.74 22.88 -12.49
N THR A 45 11.25 23.65 -11.52
CA THR A 45 11.11 23.31 -10.09
C THR A 45 9.67 23.41 -9.59
N ALA A 46 8.91 24.41 -10.04
CA ALA A 46 7.50 24.56 -9.70
C ALA A 46 6.65 23.41 -10.24
N SER A 47 6.85 23.01 -11.50
CA SER A 47 6.16 21.87 -12.13
C SER A 47 6.43 20.55 -11.37
N ASN A 48 7.69 20.26 -11.05
CA ASN A 48 8.05 19.06 -10.28
C ASN A 48 7.42 19.03 -8.89
N SER A 49 7.30 20.19 -8.23
CA SER A 49 6.67 20.29 -6.91
C SER A 49 5.15 20.10 -6.96
N ALA A 50 4.49 20.60 -8.01
CA ALA A 50 3.05 20.45 -8.21
C ALA A 50 2.68 19.00 -8.52
N ASP A 51 3.47 18.31 -9.36
CA ASP A 51 3.27 16.89 -9.69
C ASP A 51 3.47 16.00 -8.46
N ALA A 52 4.49 16.28 -7.65
CA ALA A 52 4.72 15.56 -6.40
C ALA A 52 3.58 15.75 -5.38
N GLN A 53 3.05 16.97 -5.27
CA GLN A 53 1.89 17.26 -4.42
C GLN A 53 0.62 16.56 -4.92
N ALA A 54 0.38 16.56 -6.24
CA ALA A 54 -0.75 15.87 -6.84
C ALA A 54 -0.69 14.36 -6.56
N THR A 55 0.48 13.74 -6.73
CA THR A 55 0.70 12.32 -6.40
C THR A 55 0.44 12.03 -4.93
N GLN A 56 0.98 12.85 -4.01
CA GLN A 56 0.73 12.68 -2.57
C GLN A 56 -0.75 12.79 -2.20
N MET A 57 -1.49 13.70 -2.84
CA MET A 57 -2.94 13.82 -2.63
C MET A 57 -3.70 12.58 -3.12
N ILE A 58 -3.32 12.02 -4.28
CA ILE A 58 -3.90 10.78 -4.81
C ILE A 58 -3.62 9.61 -3.86
N GLU A 59 -2.38 9.45 -3.42
CA GLU A 59 -1.96 8.41 -2.46
C GLU A 59 -2.73 8.52 -1.15
N GLN A 60 -2.81 9.73 -0.57
CA GLN A 60 -3.50 9.96 0.69
C GLN A 60 -5.00 9.67 0.58
N ARG A 61 -5.64 10.08 -0.52
CA ARG A 61 -7.05 9.76 -0.81
C ARG A 61 -7.26 8.26 -0.93
N ASN A 62 -6.47 7.59 -1.76
CA ASN A 62 -6.58 6.15 -1.99
C ASN A 62 -6.37 5.35 -0.70
N LYS A 63 -5.38 5.72 0.12
CA LYS A 63 -5.17 5.13 1.45
C LYS A 63 -6.37 5.32 2.36
N ALA A 64 -6.96 6.52 2.38
CA ALA A 64 -8.15 6.81 3.19
C ALA A 64 -9.35 5.97 2.75
N THR A 65 -9.59 5.84 1.44
CA THR A 65 -10.65 5.00 0.87
C THR A 65 -10.48 3.53 1.29
N VAL A 66 -9.27 2.98 1.18
CA VAL A 66 -8.99 1.59 1.60
C VAL A 66 -9.13 1.44 3.12
N GLN A 67 -8.58 2.36 3.92
CA GLN A 67 -8.71 2.33 5.38
C GLN A 67 -10.17 2.33 5.82
N GLN A 68 -10.97 3.24 5.27
CA GLN A 68 -12.40 3.37 5.59
C GLN A 68 -13.16 2.07 5.28
N SER A 69 -12.85 1.40 4.17
CA SER A 69 -13.47 0.12 3.83
C SER A 69 -13.10 -1.00 4.80
N PHE A 70 -11.83 -1.08 5.21
CA PHE A 70 -11.40 -2.03 6.24
C PHE A 70 -12.01 -1.75 7.61
N ASP A 71 -12.20 -0.47 7.98
CA ASP A 71 -12.88 -0.08 9.21
C ASP A 71 -14.35 -0.49 9.19
N GLN A 72 -15.05 -0.29 8.07
CA GLN A 72 -16.43 -0.76 7.89
C GLN A 72 -16.51 -2.29 7.96
N TRP A 73 -15.57 -2.98 7.34
CA TRP A 73 -15.50 -4.44 7.40
C TRP A 73 -15.29 -4.95 8.83
N ARG A 74 -14.35 -4.36 9.57
CA ARG A 74 -14.11 -4.67 10.98
C ARG A 74 -15.35 -4.44 11.85
N ASN A 75 -16.11 -3.40 11.57
CA ASN A 75 -17.32 -3.05 12.32
C ASN A 75 -18.57 -3.80 11.84
N GLY A 76 -18.46 -4.65 10.82
CA GLY A 76 -19.59 -5.41 10.26
C GLY A 76 -20.62 -4.54 9.52
N THR A 77 -20.25 -3.32 9.11
CA THR A 77 -21.14 -2.36 8.42
C THR A 77 -20.91 -2.34 6.90
N GLY A 78 -19.94 -3.11 6.40
CA GLY A 78 -19.58 -3.19 5.00
C GLY A 78 -18.53 -4.28 4.76
N SER A 79 -17.95 -4.31 3.56
CA SER A 79 -16.95 -5.29 3.16
C SER A 79 -15.82 -4.63 2.36
N ALA A 80 -14.59 -5.12 2.51
CA ALA A 80 -13.48 -4.72 1.64
C ALA A 80 -13.75 -5.06 0.16
N PHE A 81 -14.60 -6.05 -0.11
CA PHE A 81 -14.99 -6.43 -1.47
C PHE A 81 -15.95 -5.42 -2.12
N ASP A 82 -16.54 -4.49 -1.36
CA ASP A 82 -17.40 -3.43 -1.90
C ASP A 82 -16.60 -2.38 -2.67
N LEU A 83 -15.28 -2.26 -2.38
CA LEU A 83 -14.37 -1.40 -3.15
C LEU A 83 -14.10 -1.91 -4.56
N LEU A 84 -14.40 -3.17 -4.85
CA LEU A 84 -14.05 -3.77 -6.13
C LEU A 84 -14.98 -3.26 -7.24
N ALA A 85 -14.38 -2.79 -8.34
CA ALA A 85 -15.10 -2.54 -9.57
C ALA A 85 -15.79 -3.82 -10.05
N PRO A 86 -16.97 -3.75 -10.71
CA PRO A 86 -17.68 -4.95 -11.18
C PRO A 86 -16.81 -5.85 -12.08
N ASP A 87 -15.95 -5.25 -12.90
CA ASP A 87 -15.03 -5.87 -13.87
C ASP A 87 -13.59 -6.01 -13.36
N VAL A 88 -13.37 -5.92 -12.04
CA VAL A 88 -12.05 -6.11 -11.41
C VAL A 88 -11.38 -7.40 -11.88
N THR A 89 -10.06 -7.34 -12.09
CA THR A 89 -9.22 -8.54 -12.19
C THR A 89 -8.57 -8.81 -10.84
N TRP A 90 -8.95 -9.90 -10.17
CA TRP A 90 -8.39 -10.31 -8.87
C TRP A 90 -7.55 -11.57 -9.04
N THR A 91 -6.29 -11.53 -8.62
CA THR A 91 -5.39 -12.69 -8.62
C THR A 91 -5.04 -13.12 -7.21
N ILE A 92 -5.32 -14.38 -6.88
CA ILE A 92 -4.82 -15.04 -5.67
C ILE A 92 -3.57 -15.82 -6.04
N THR A 93 -2.44 -15.45 -5.42
CA THR A 93 -1.14 -16.03 -5.71
C THR A 93 -0.95 -17.41 -5.07
N GLY A 94 0.08 -18.14 -5.51
CA GLY A 94 0.42 -19.45 -4.99
C GLY A 94 -0.26 -20.60 -5.72
N THR A 95 -0.60 -21.66 -4.99
CA THR A 95 -1.15 -22.90 -5.53
C THR A 95 -2.31 -23.39 -4.66
N GLY A 96 -3.25 -24.11 -5.24
CA GLY A 96 -4.40 -24.68 -4.53
C GLY A 96 -5.71 -24.40 -5.26
N ALA A 97 -6.83 -24.89 -4.71
CA ALA A 97 -8.13 -24.81 -5.36
C ALA A 97 -8.62 -23.38 -5.61
N THR A 98 -8.11 -22.41 -4.86
CA THR A 98 -8.51 -20.99 -4.93
C THR A 98 -7.41 -20.09 -5.48
N ALA A 99 -6.24 -20.64 -5.84
CA ALA A 99 -5.21 -19.86 -6.50
C ALA A 99 -5.61 -19.66 -7.97
N GLY A 100 -5.39 -18.46 -8.49
CA GLY A 100 -5.76 -18.11 -9.86
C GLY A 100 -6.30 -16.71 -10.00
N THR A 101 -6.78 -16.39 -11.21
CA THR A 101 -7.27 -15.07 -11.59
C THR A 101 -8.77 -15.10 -11.89
N TYR A 102 -9.50 -14.22 -11.21
CA TYR A 102 -10.94 -14.02 -11.33
C TYR A 102 -11.20 -12.69 -12.03
N ARG A 103 -11.95 -12.70 -13.14
CA ARG A 103 -12.15 -11.54 -14.03
C ARG A 103 -13.45 -10.78 -13.80
N SER A 104 -13.96 -10.83 -12.57
CA SER A 104 -15.04 -9.96 -12.10
C SER A 104 -15.16 -10.05 -10.59
N ARG A 105 -15.78 -9.03 -9.98
CA ARG A 105 -16.11 -9.07 -8.55
C ARG A 105 -16.99 -10.27 -8.23
N GLN A 106 -18.01 -10.52 -9.05
CA GLN A 106 -18.94 -11.62 -8.85
C GLN A 106 -18.25 -12.99 -8.91
N ALA A 107 -17.34 -13.19 -9.87
CA ALA A 107 -16.60 -14.45 -9.97
C ALA A 107 -15.74 -14.72 -8.72
N LEU A 108 -15.06 -13.70 -8.18
CA LEU A 108 -14.32 -13.81 -6.93
C LEU A 108 -15.24 -14.15 -5.75
N LEU A 109 -16.38 -13.46 -5.66
CA LEU A 109 -17.34 -13.66 -4.58
C LEU A 109 -17.91 -15.09 -4.61
N ASP A 110 -18.37 -15.56 -5.75
CA ASP A 110 -19.01 -16.87 -5.88
C ASP A 110 -18.04 -18.03 -5.71
N GLN A 111 -16.82 -17.88 -6.25
CA GLN A 111 -15.87 -18.99 -6.28
C GLN A 111 -14.96 -19.05 -5.06
N VAL A 112 -14.78 -17.94 -4.33
CA VAL A 112 -13.83 -17.89 -3.20
C VAL A 112 -14.47 -17.33 -1.94
N VAL A 113 -15.03 -16.13 -1.97
CA VAL A 113 -15.46 -15.43 -0.74
C VAL A 113 -16.65 -16.13 -0.11
N SER A 114 -17.73 -16.35 -0.85
CA SER A 114 -18.94 -17.01 -0.35
C SER A 114 -18.65 -18.45 0.12
N PRO A 115 -17.92 -19.30 -0.63
CA PRO A 115 -17.52 -20.63 -0.14
C PRO A 115 -16.62 -20.59 1.11
N THR A 116 -15.77 -19.57 1.26
CA THR A 116 -14.95 -19.39 2.46
C THR A 116 -15.85 -19.02 3.65
N SER A 117 -16.73 -18.03 3.48
CA SER A 117 -17.69 -17.62 4.51
C SER A 117 -18.60 -18.77 4.95
N ALA A 118 -19.04 -19.62 4.01
CA ALA A 118 -19.86 -20.79 4.30
C ALA A 118 -19.17 -21.83 5.22
N ARG A 119 -17.83 -21.80 5.33
CA ARG A 119 -17.05 -22.65 6.24
C ARG A 119 -16.81 -22.03 7.61
N LEU A 120 -17.21 -20.78 7.81
CA LEU A 120 -17.00 -20.04 9.05
C LEU A 120 -18.30 -19.94 9.86
N SER A 121 -18.18 -19.98 11.18
CA SER A 121 -19.28 -19.72 12.12
C SER A 121 -19.34 -18.26 12.57
N THR A 122 -18.26 -17.51 12.38
CA THR A 122 -18.20 -16.05 12.57
C THR A 122 -17.64 -15.40 11.31
N PRO A 123 -17.95 -14.12 11.02
CA PRO A 123 -17.28 -13.41 9.94
C PRO A 123 -15.78 -13.29 10.20
N ILE A 124 -15.00 -13.10 9.13
CA ILE A 124 -13.60 -12.69 9.24
C ILE A 124 -13.57 -11.24 9.75
N VAL A 125 -12.89 -11.02 10.86
CA VAL A 125 -12.63 -9.69 11.42
C VAL A 125 -11.21 -9.29 11.04
N PRO A 126 -11.03 -8.23 10.22
CA PRO A 126 -9.70 -7.76 9.84
C PRO A 126 -9.03 -6.93 10.94
N THR A 127 -7.71 -7.07 11.06
CA THR A 127 -6.82 -6.16 11.80
C THR A 127 -5.75 -5.62 10.84
N VAL A 128 -5.85 -4.34 10.47
CA VAL A 128 -4.88 -3.69 9.58
C VAL A 128 -3.58 -3.44 10.34
N ARG A 129 -2.46 -3.90 9.78
CA ARG A 129 -1.10 -3.63 10.29
C ARG A 129 -0.48 -2.40 9.64
N GLY A 130 -0.82 -2.14 8.38
CA GLY A 130 -0.33 -0.96 7.66
C GLY A 130 -0.94 -0.83 6.27
N ILE A 131 -0.98 0.41 5.78
CA ILE A 131 -1.40 0.77 4.43
C ILE A 131 -0.36 1.71 3.82
N TRP A 132 0.13 1.36 2.65
CA TRP A 132 1.09 2.13 1.85
C TRP A 132 0.50 2.44 0.49
N ALA A 133 1.00 3.48 -0.16
CA ALA A 133 0.61 3.81 -1.53
C ALA A 133 1.82 4.32 -2.33
N ASP A 134 1.76 4.10 -3.64
CA ASP A 134 2.65 4.63 -4.67
C ASP A 134 1.76 4.99 -5.87
N GLY A 135 1.47 6.29 -6.02
CA GLY A 135 0.45 6.78 -6.95
C GLY A 135 -0.92 6.14 -6.72
N ASP A 136 -1.40 5.39 -7.71
CA ASP A 136 -2.68 4.68 -7.70
C ASP A 136 -2.60 3.24 -7.17
N MET A 137 -1.42 2.74 -6.83
CA MET A 137 -1.24 1.44 -6.18
C MET A 137 -1.34 1.60 -4.67
N VAL A 138 -2.20 0.82 -4.01
CA VAL A 138 -2.32 0.74 -2.55
C VAL A 138 -1.97 -0.67 -2.08
N ILE A 139 -1.13 -0.77 -1.06
CA ILE A 139 -0.75 -2.04 -0.43
C ILE A 139 -1.32 -2.05 0.98
N VAL A 140 -2.07 -3.08 1.35
CA VAL A 140 -2.58 -3.29 2.70
C VAL A 140 -2.06 -4.60 3.27
N LEU A 141 -1.37 -4.53 4.41
CA LEU A 141 -0.99 -5.69 5.22
C LEU A 141 -1.98 -5.82 6.38
N TRP A 142 -2.62 -6.97 6.51
CA TRP A 142 -3.66 -7.18 7.52
C TRP A 142 -3.77 -8.65 7.95
N ASP A 143 -4.28 -8.86 9.15
CA ASP A 143 -4.62 -10.19 9.67
C ASP A 143 -6.12 -10.41 9.63
N GLY A 144 -6.55 -11.58 9.19
CA GLY A 144 -7.94 -12.03 9.29
C GLY A 144 -8.08 -13.07 10.38
N GLU A 145 -9.09 -12.89 11.24
CA GLU A 145 -9.46 -13.88 12.26
C GLU A 145 -10.95 -14.23 12.18
N ALA A 146 -11.26 -15.51 12.30
CA ALA A 146 -12.62 -16.02 12.44
C ALA A 146 -12.63 -17.33 13.24
N THR A 147 -13.82 -17.83 13.56
CA THR A 147 -14.06 -19.18 14.02
C THR A 147 -14.65 -19.99 12.88
N ALA A 148 -14.07 -21.15 12.59
CA ALA A 148 -14.58 -22.10 11.63
C ALA A 148 -15.74 -22.92 12.21
N ARG A 149 -16.58 -23.52 11.35
CA ARG A 149 -17.74 -24.32 11.78
C ARG A 149 -17.39 -25.57 12.59
N ASP A 150 -16.14 -26.03 12.52
CA ASP A 150 -15.62 -27.11 13.37
C ASP A 150 -15.21 -26.61 14.77
N GLY A 151 -15.47 -25.34 15.09
CA GLY A 151 -15.14 -24.69 16.36
C GLY A 151 -13.69 -24.23 16.49
N ARG A 152 -12.83 -24.51 15.50
CA ARG A 152 -11.41 -24.14 15.54
C ARG A 152 -11.21 -22.71 15.01
N SER A 153 -10.21 -22.02 15.55
CA SER A 153 -9.84 -20.68 15.05
C SER A 153 -9.25 -20.76 13.64
N TYR A 154 -9.67 -19.83 12.79
CA TYR A 154 -9.06 -19.52 11.51
C TYR A 154 -8.31 -18.18 11.65
N ARG A 155 -7.01 -18.20 11.37
CA ARG A 155 -6.14 -17.01 11.38
C ARG A 155 -5.23 -17.05 10.16
N ASN A 156 -5.12 -15.92 9.48
CA ASN A 156 -4.25 -15.79 8.31
C ASN A 156 -3.76 -14.34 8.19
N THR A 157 -2.58 -14.15 7.59
CA THR A 157 -1.99 -12.84 7.30
C THR A 157 -2.00 -12.65 5.79
N TYR A 158 -2.42 -11.47 5.36
CA TYR A 158 -2.63 -11.12 3.96
C TYR A 158 -1.87 -9.85 3.61
N THR A 159 -1.34 -9.80 2.40
CA THR A 159 -0.96 -8.55 1.75
C THR A 159 -1.71 -8.43 0.44
N TRP A 160 -2.53 -7.39 0.31
CA TRP A 160 -3.26 -7.10 -0.91
C TRP A 160 -2.69 -5.86 -1.59
N TYR A 161 -2.47 -5.97 -2.88
CA TYR A 161 -2.03 -4.91 -3.77
C TYR A 161 -3.23 -4.51 -4.62
N PHE A 162 -3.64 -3.25 -4.54
CA PHE A 162 -4.82 -2.71 -5.21
C PHE A 162 -4.41 -1.61 -6.17
N ARG A 163 -4.74 -1.77 -7.46
CA ARG A 163 -4.73 -0.66 -8.41
C ARG A 163 -6.06 0.08 -8.31
N MET A 164 -6.00 1.34 -7.92
CA MET A 164 -7.15 2.20 -7.69
C MET A 164 -7.46 3.03 -8.94
N LYS A 165 -8.76 3.23 -9.21
CA LYS A 165 -9.25 4.19 -10.19
C LYS A 165 -10.64 4.65 -9.77
N ASP A 166 -10.88 5.96 -9.77
CA ASP A 166 -12.18 6.54 -9.43
C ASP A 166 -12.77 6.00 -8.11
N ASP A 167 -11.90 5.88 -7.08
CA ASP A 167 -12.22 5.34 -5.74
C ASP A 167 -12.60 3.84 -5.70
N GLN A 168 -12.38 3.11 -6.80
CA GLN A 168 -12.59 1.66 -6.90
C GLN A 168 -11.29 0.91 -7.17
N VAL A 169 -11.26 -0.37 -6.80
CA VAL A 169 -10.17 -1.30 -7.15
C VAL A 169 -10.50 -1.94 -8.50
N ILE A 170 -9.65 -1.70 -9.51
CA ILE A 170 -9.78 -2.27 -10.86
C ILE A 170 -8.89 -3.50 -11.08
N GLU A 171 -7.82 -3.64 -10.29
CA GLU A 171 -6.96 -4.81 -10.27
C GLU A 171 -6.51 -5.08 -8.83
N ALA A 172 -6.46 -6.36 -8.46
CA ALA A 172 -6.00 -6.79 -7.16
C ALA A 172 -5.07 -8.01 -7.25
N ILE A 173 -4.01 -8.01 -6.46
CA ILE A 173 -3.14 -9.17 -6.25
C ILE A 173 -3.09 -9.49 -4.76
N ALA A 174 -3.45 -10.72 -4.42
CA ALA A 174 -3.51 -11.20 -3.05
C ALA A 174 -2.39 -12.20 -2.74
N PHE A 175 -1.58 -11.86 -1.74
CA PHE A 175 -0.66 -12.76 -1.05
C PHE A 175 -1.25 -13.12 0.31
N LEU A 176 -1.11 -14.38 0.71
CA LEU A 176 -1.63 -14.93 1.95
C LEU A 176 -0.90 -16.23 2.31
N ASP A 177 -1.06 -16.70 3.54
CA ASP A 177 -0.64 -18.06 3.90
C ASP A 177 -1.60 -19.07 3.24
N MET A 178 -1.14 -19.64 2.12
CA MET A 178 -1.90 -20.65 1.38
C MET A 178 -2.05 -21.96 2.13
N SER A 179 -1.15 -22.29 3.07
CA SER A 179 -1.30 -23.48 3.91
C SER A 179 -2.50 -23.32 4.84
N LYS A 180 -2.61 -22.17 5.51
CA LYS A 180 -3.76 -21.85 6.38
C LYS A 180 -5.08 -21.78 5.61
N PHE A 181 -5.05 -21.20 4.42
CA PHE A 181 -6.26 -21.12 3.59
C PHE A 181 -6.72 -22.50 3.10
N THR A 182 -5.77 -23.32 2.64
CA THR A 182 -6.04 -24.70 2.20
C THR A 182 -6.51 -25.59 3.36
N GLU A 183 -5.92 -25.43 4.55
CA GLU A 183 -6.33 -26.14 5.77
C GLU A 183 -7.81 -25.89 6.09
N LEU A 184 -8.29 -24.64 6.00
CA LEU A 184 -9.71 -24.32 6.16
C LEU A 184 -10.58 -25.03 5.10
N TRP A 185 -10.18 -24.94 3.83
CA TRP A 185 -10.95 -25.47 2.71
C TRP A 185 -11.05 -26.99 2.67
N THR A 186 -10.04 -27.68 3.20
CA THR A 186 -9.97 -29.15 3.24
C THR A 186 -10.59 -29.74 4.50
N ARG A 187 -10.44 -29.07 5.65
CA ARG A 187 -10.96 -29.58 6.92
C ARG A 187 -12.46 -29.32 7.12
N VAL A 188 -12.99 -28.24 6.54
CA VAL A 188 -14.37 -27.79 6.79
C VAL A 188 -15.16 -27.76 5.48
N SER A 189 -16.28 -28.48 5.43
CA SER A 189 -17.20 -28.42 4.32
C SER A 189 -18.05 -27.13 4.37
N PRO A 190 -18.37 -26.50 3.24
CA PRO A 190 -19.29 -25.37 3.20
C PRO A 190 -20.71 -25.84 3.50
N SER A 191 -21.50 -24.99 4.17
CA SER A 191 -22.93 -25.23 4.45
C SER A 191 -23.82 -24.22 3.77
#